data_AF-A0A8J6ZEY3-F1
#
_entry.id   AF-A0A8J6ZEY3-F1
#
_cell.length_a   1.000
_cell.length_b   1.000
_cell.length_c   1.000
_cell.angle_alpha   90.00
_cell.angle_beta   90.00
_cell.angle_gamma   90.00
#
_symmetry.space_group_name_H-M   'P 1'
#
loop_
_entity.id
_entity.type
_entity.pdbx_description
1 polymer ?
#
loop_
_entity_poly.entity_id
_entity_poly.type
_entity_poly.pdbx_seq_one_letter_code
_entity_poly.pdbx_strand_id
1 'polypeptide(L)'
;GSFDKTSLLPDSSLPTFHSQLQISAAELCYGAESTEQVAMGALALSLLQNSKPNSETMKEYVHQYLRSLIAHEVGHTLGLRHNFHGSTMLAPEELNNTEITHSKGLAGSVMDYLPVNIAPQGVKQGDYFSRVVGPYDEWAIEYGYKKSADVAGELITPEGEKSFLEEIALASPQPELSYATDEDIRDINPLANVWDMSSDALVYSQWQMDNARVMWQRLDEGDLPRGESYSSLRILFNRVLKYYFRNASLLSQYIGGQSFRRLHANNDTSWAFVQVPVLKQRQALAKLQEYVFAEDAFSFSPQLLNQLAPSRWQHWGSSILNSRLDYPIHDRILSFQSAILRSLLDSDRLNRLQDVELKTEAGQALSMPELFDTLQTGIWKEVLAQKEPKTISSIRRSLQREHLNILLEMVLNTTDELEDGRTLAWYELRQLQKAIDTKLKQFGAALDIYTVAHLEFSSDRITKALNAQFLSR
;
A
#
# COMPACT_ATOMS: atom_id res chain seq x y z
N GLY A 1 70.23 33.96 -27.32
CA GLY A 1 69.01 33.99 -28.16
C GLY A 1 67.84 33.66 -27.27
N SER A 2 66.82 34.51 -27.27
CA SER A 2 65.78 34.70 -26.25
C SER A 2 64.76 33.55 -26.09
N PHE A 3 64.26 33.44 -24.86
CA PHE A 3 62.95 32.87 -24.48
C PHE A 3 61.91 34.00 -24.34
N ASP A 4 60.68 33.77 -24.83
CA ASP A 4 59.33 34.32 -24.45
C ASP A 4 58.38 34.10 -25.67
N LYS A 5 57.05 33.86 -25.64
CA LYS A 5 55.98 33.72 -24.63
C LYS A 5 54.67 33.26 -25.34
N THR A 6 53.71 32.75 -24.54
CA THR A 6 52.22 32.80 -24.68
C THR A 6 51.43 31.94 -25.69
N SER A 7 50.67 30.98 -25.12
CA SER A 7 49.23 30.64 -25.25
C SER A 7 48.50 30.67 -26.62
N LEU A 8 47.78 29.58 -26.94
CA LEU A 8 46.36 29.52 -27.35
C LEU A 8 45.94 28.05 -27.64
N LEU A 9 44.76 27.64 -27.17
CA LEU A 9 44.08 26.35 -27.45
C LEU A 9 43.77 26.18 -28.96
N PRO A 10 43.41 24.97 -29.44
CA PRO A 10 41.98 24.69 -29.62
C PRO A 10 41.52 23.22 -29.39
N ASP A 11 40.32 23.17 -28.81
CA ASP A 11 39.14 22.36 -29.17
C ASP A 11 39.14 20.82 -29.03
N SER A 12 38.48 20.39 -27.96
CA SER A 12 38.01 19.03 -27.72
C SER A 12 36.53 18.93 -28.11
N SER A 13 36.25 18.47 -29.33
CA SER A 13 34.91 18.08 -29.74
C SER A 13 34.94 16.80 -30.58
N LEU A 14 35.03 15.66 -29.89
CA LEU A 14 34.55 14.38 -30.39
C LEU A 14 33.46 13.91 -29.42
N PRO A 15 32.20 13.81 -29.84
CA PRO A 15 31.13 13.36 -28.96
C PRO A 15 31.31 11.85 -28.71
N THR A 16 31.61 11.51 -27.47
CA THR A 16 31.54 10.14 -26.97
C THR A 16 30.09 9.66 -27.04
N PHE A 17 29.88 8.51 -27.68
CA PHE A 17 28.63 7.75 -27.75
C PHE A 17 28.24 7.23 -26.35
N HIS A 18 27.84 8.11 -25.45
CA HIS A 18 27.27 7.80 -24.13
C HIS A 18 26.17 8.80 -23.78
N SER A 19 25.08 8.77 -24.53
CA SER A 19 23.78 9.24 -24.04
C SER A 19 22.68 8.77 -24.99
N GLN A 20 21.59 8.27 -24.41
CA GLN A 20 20.31 7.87 -25.01
C GLN A 20 19.99 6.38 -24.93
N LEU A 21 19.95 5.88 -23.70
CA LEU A 21 18.86 5.03 -23.21
C LEU A 21 18.55 5.55 -21.80
N GLN A 22 17.90 6.72 -21.72
CA GLN A 22 17.20 7.12 -20.50
C GLN A 22 15.93 6.27 -20.43
N ILE A 23 16.09 5.01 -20.03
CA ILE A 23 14.99 4.26 -19.42
C ILE A 23 14.56 5.09 -18.22
N SER A 24 13.30 5.51 -18.18
CA SER A 24 12.84 6.41 -17.13
C SER A 24 13.03 5.74 -15.76
N ALA A 25 13.26 6.52 -14.70
CA ALA A 25 13.35 5.97 -13.35
C ALA A 25 12.08 5.21 -12.93
N ALA A 26 10.95 5.49 -13.58
CA ALA A 26 9.67 4.79 -13.41
C ALA A 26 9.66 3.40 -14.06
N GLU A 27 10.22 3.23 -15.27
CA GLU A 27 10.37 1.93 -15.94
C GLU A 27 11.35 1.01 -15.18
N LEU A 28 12.44 1.57 -14.64
CA LEU A 28 13.34 0.87 -13.71
C LEU A 28 12.63 0.46 -12.41
N CYS A 29 11.63 1.24 -11.96
CA CYS A 29 10.83 0.97 -10.79
C CYS A 29 9.81 -0.15 -11.04
N TYR A 30 9.16 -0.20 -12.22
CA TYR A 30 8.27 -1.30 -12.58
C TYR A 30 9.00 -2.65 -12.59
N GLY A 31 10.09 -2.77 -13.36
CA GLY A 31 10.76 -4.06 -13.55
C GLY A 31 11.30 -4.65 -12.23
N ALA A 32 11.82 -3.80 -11.34
CA ALA A 32 12.31 -4.22 -10.03
C ALA A 32 11.17 -4.68 -9.09
N GLU A 33 10.10 -3.89 -8.99
CA GLU A 33 8.98 -4.23 -8.09
C GLU A 33 8.09 -5.34 -8.66
N SER A 34 7.98 -5.45 -9.97
CA SER A 34 7.30 -6.54 -10.69
C SER A 34 8.01 -7.88 -10.43
N THR A 35 9.35 -7.88 -10.41
CA THR A 35 10.13 -9.07 -10.02
C THR A 35 9.81 -9.51 -8.58
N GLU A 36 9.58 -8.57 -7.66
CA GLU A 36 9.14 -8.89 -6.30
C GLU A 36 7.73 -9.50 -6.27
N GLN A 37 6.81 -9.06 -7.13
CA GLN A 37 5.50 -9.74 -7.29
C GLN A 37 5.67 -11.16 -7.79
N VAL A 38 6.52 -11.37 -8.79
CA VAL A 38 6.71 -12.70 -9.38
C VAL A 38 7.22 -13.68 -8.35
N ALA A 39 8.22 -13.25 -7.56
CA ALA A 39 8.76 -14.08 -6.50
C ALA A 39 7.76 -14.26 -5.33
N MET A 40 6.89 -13.27 -5.05
CA MET A 40 5.79 -13.42 -4.10
C MET A 40 4.75 -14.44 -4.58
N GLY A 41 4.33 -14.38 -5.84
CA GLY A 41 3.38 -15.34 -6.41
C GLY A 41 3.96 -16.75 -6.45
N ALA A 42 5.22 -16.90 -6.86
CA ALA A 42 5.91 -18.19 -6.80
C ALA A 42 5.92 -18.79 -5.37
N LEU A 43 6.16 -17.96 -4.36
CA LEU A 43 6.07 -18.37 -2.95
C LEU A 43 4.64 -18.76 -2.56
N ALA A 44 3.64 -17.97 -2.96
CA ALA A 44 2.24 -18.26 -2.67
C ALA A 44 1.78 -19.57 -3.33
N LEU A 45 2.14 -19.81 -4.59
CA LEU A 45 1.86 -21.07 -5.29
C LEU A 45 2.53 -22.26 -4.58
N SER A 46 3.77 -22.09 -4.11
CA SER A 46 4.46 -23.14 -3.36
C SER A 46 3.76 -23.45 -2.03
N LEU A 47 3.41 -22.43 -1.24
CA LEU A 47 2.89 -22.62 0.12
C LEU A 47 1.38 -22.91 0.18
N LEU A 48 0.60 -22.32 -0.72
CA LEU A 48 -0.86 -22.42 -0.72
C LEU A 48 -1.37 -23.51 -1.66
N GLN A 49 -0.66 -23.77 -2.76
CA GLN A 49 -1.08 -24.70 -3.81
C GLN A 49 -0.16 -25.93 -3.94
N ASN A 50 0.89 -26.04 -3.13
CA ASN A 50 1.90 -27.12 -3.20
C ASN A 50 2.56 -27.27 -4.58
N SER A 51 2.64 -26.17 -5.33
CA SER A 51 3.19 -26.17 -6.69
C SER A 51 4.70 -26.26 -6.67
N LYS A 52 5.26 -27.27 -7.35
CA LYS A 52 6.72 -27.44 -7.51
C LYS A 52 7.27 -26.51 -8.60
N PRO A 53 8.54 -26.08 -8.55
CA PRO A 53 9.12 -25.18 -9.56
C PRO A 53 8.95 -25.64 -11.02
N ASN A 54 9.02 -26.94 -11.29
CA ASN A 54 8.88 -27.52 -12.65
C ASN A 54 7.46 -28.00 -12.97
N SER A 55 6.47 -27.69 -12.12
CA SER A 55 5.07 -28.07 -12.33
C SER A 55 4.43 -27.26 -13.46
N GLU A 56 3.37 -27.80 -14.05
CA GLU A 56 2.65 -27.09 -15.11
C GLU A 56 1.97 -25.81 -14.61
N THR A 57 1.52 -25.81 -13.37
CA THR A 57 1.01 -24.60 -12.69
C THR A 57 2.07 -23.49 -12.63
N MET A 58 3.32 -23.82 -12.30
CA MET A 58 4.41 -22.83 -12.27
C MET A 58 4.79 -22.35 -13.67
N LYS A 59 4.79 -23.23 -14.68
CA LYS A 59 5.02 -22.82 -16.07
C LYS A 59 3.93 -21.88 -16.57
N GLU A 60 2.67 -22.21 -16.28
CA GLU A 60 1.53 -21.38 -16.65
C GLU A 60 1.60 -20.01 -15.96
N TYR A 61 1.89 -19.98 -14.66
CA TYR A 61 2.13 -18.77 -13.90
C TYR A 61 3.21 -17.86 -14.55
N VAL A 62 4.37 -18.43 -14.88
CA VAL A 62 5.46 -17.70 -15.54
C VAL A 62 5.05 -17.23 -16.93
N HIS A 63 4.30 -18.04 -17.69
CA HIS A 63 3.83 -17.67 -19.02
C HIS A 63 2.85 -16.49 -18.97
N GLN A 64 1.89 -16.50 -18.05
CA GLN A 64 0.97 -15.37 -17.85
C GLN A 64 1.72 -14.10 -17.47
N TYR A 65 2.69 -14.20 -16.54
CA TYR A 65 3.52 -13.07 -16.17
C TYR A 65 4.27 -12.47 -17.36
N LEU A 66 5.00 -13.31 -18.12
CA LEU A 66 5.78 -12.85 -19.27
C LEU A 66 4.86 -12.23 -20.34
N ARG A 67 3.70 -12.81 -20.58
CA ARG A 67 2.71 -12.27 -21.52
C ARG A 67 2.22 -10.89 -21.08
N SER A 68 1.84 -10.73 -19.81
CA SER A 68 1.39 -9.46 -19.24
C SER A 68 2.50 -8.39 -19.28
N LEU A 69 3.74 -8.77 -18.94
CA LEU A 69 4.89 -7.89 -18.99
C LEU A 69 5.19 -7.43 -20.42
N ILE A 70 5.24 -8.37 -21.38
CA ILE A 70 5.47 -8.02 -22.79
C ILE A 70 4.37 -7.08 -23.31
N ALA A 71 3.10 -7.33 -22.95
CA ALA A 71 2.00 -6.45 -23.34
C ALA A 71 2.16 -5.03 -22.78
N HIS A 72 2.56 -4.91 -21.51
CA HIS A 72 2.83 -3.62 -20.85
C HIS A 72 3.94 -2.84 -21.56
N GLU A 73 5.11 -3.46 -21.77
CA GLU A 73 6.25 -2.80 -22.41
C GLU A 73 5.94 -2.43 -23.88
N VAL A 74 5.25 -3.30 -24.61
CA VAL A 74 4.80 -2.99 -25.97
C VAL A 74 3.80 -1.82 -25.94
N GLY A 75 2.92 -1.74 -24.95
CA GLY A 75 2.03 -0.59 -24.73
C GLY A 75 2.79 0.72 -24.66
N HIS A 76 3.90 0.79 -23.90
CA HIS A 76 4.77 1.97 -23.89
C HIS A 76 5.38 2.28 -25.27
N THR A 77 5.80 1.26 -26.03
CA THR A 77 6.29 1.48 -27.41
C THR A 77 5.21 2.03 -28.35
N LEU A 78 3.94 1.78 -28.05
CA LEU A 78 2.76 2.31 -28.73
C LEU A 78 2.27 3.64 -28.11
N GLY A 79 3.05 4.25 -27.21
CA GLY A 79 2.74 5.56 -26.62
C GLY A 79 1.74 5.54 -25.47
N LEU A 80 1.36 4.37 -24.95
CA LEU A 80 0.48 4.28 -23.78
C LEU A 80 1.24 4.64 -22.50
N ARG A 81 0.62 5.48 -21.67
CA ARG A 81 1.05 5.75 -20.29
C ARG A 81 0.50 4.70 -19.33
N HIS A 82 1.04 4.66 -18.12
CA HIS A 82 0.46 3.87 -17.04
C HIS A 82 -1.01 4.22 -16.79
N ASN A 83 -1.81 3.22 -16.42
CA ASN A 83 -3.19 3.39 -16.01
C ASN A 83 -3.46 2.64 -14.70
N PHE A 84 -3.30 3.31 -13.58
CA PHE A 84 -3.46 2.76 -12.22
C PHE A 84 -4.91 2.62 -11.76
N HIS A 85 -5.87 2.94 -12.62
CA HIS A 85 -7.29 2.69 -12.37
C HIS A 85 -7.74 1.37 -13.01
N GLY A 86 -6.89 0.74 -13.84
CA GLY A 86 -7.21 -0.49 -14.56
C GLY A 86 -7.55 -1.65 -13.63
N SER A 87 -6.88 -1.74 -12.48
CA SER A 87 -7.02 -2.78 -11.45
C SER A 87 -8.44 -2.85 -10.88
N THR A 88 -9.21 -1.76 -10.97
CA THR A 88 -10.56 -1.63 -10.39
C THR A 88 -11.68 -2.20 -11.26
N MET A 89 -11.38 -2.72 -12.45
CA MET A 89 -12.40 -3.13 -13.43
C MET A 89 -13.30 -4.27 -12.94
N LEU A 90 -12.72 -5.31 -12.32
CA LEU A 90 -13.45 -6.53 -11.93
C LEU A 90 -13.84 -6.51 -10.45
N ALA A 91 -15.02 -7.02 -10.12
CA ALA A 91 -15.39 -7.28 -8.74
C ALA A 91 -14.57 -8.45 -8.15
N PRO A 92 -14.41 -8.53 -6.81
CA PRO A 92 -13.65 -9.61 -6.17
C PRO A 92 -14.07 -11.01 -6.61
N GLU A 93 -15.37 -11.25 -6.80
CA GLU A 93 -15.93 -12.55 -7.18
C GLU A 93 -15.62 -12.94 -8.64
N GLU A 94 -15.26 -11.97 -9.48
CA GLU A 94 -14.98 -12.16 -10.90
C GLU A 94 -13.50 -12.50 -11.16
N LEU A 95 -12.59 -12.10 -10.26
CA LEU A 95 -11.13 -12.26 -10.42
C LEU A 95 -10.67 -13.71 -10.65
N ASN A 96 -11.45 -14.69 -10.18
CA ASN A 96 -11.12 -16.11 -10.33
C ASN A 96 -12.05 -16.85 -11.31
N ASN A 97 -12.95 -16.12 -11.99
CA ASN A 97 -13.79 -16.66 -13.05
C ASN A 97 -13.07 -16.58 -14.39
N THR A 98 -12.56 -17.71 -14.86
CA THR A 98 -11.81 -17.79 -16.11
C THR A 98 -12.60 -17.41 -17.36
N GLU A 99 -13.93 -17.55 -17.36
CA GLU A 99 -14.74 -17.10 -18.51
C GLU A 99 -14.69 -15.57 -18.64
N ILE A 100 -14.69 -14.85 -17.51
CA ILE A 100 -14.57 -13.40 -17.46
C ILE A 100 -13.14 -12.97 -17.74
N THR A 101 -12.15 -13.56 -17.06
CA THR A 101 -10.75 -13.12 -17.19
C THR A 101 -10.14 -13.45 -18.55
N HIS A 102 -10.64 -14.47 -19.27
CA HIS A 102 -10.19 -14.78 -20.63
C HIS A 102 -10.84 -13.89 -21.68
N SER A 103 -11.99 -13.28 -21.39
CA SER A 103 -12.69 -12.39 -22.31
C SER A 103 -12.34 -10.92 -22.10
N LYS A 104 -12.31 -10.45 -20.85
CA LYS A 104 -12.05 -9.04 -20.51
C LYS A 104 -10.64 -8.75 -20.00
N GLY A 105 -9.90 -9.78 -19.59
CA GLY A 105 -8.65 -9.61 -18.83
C GLY A 105 -8.91 -9.47 -17.33
N LEU A 106 -7.83 -9.42 -16.54
CA LEU A 106 -7.91 -9.19 -15.09
C LEU A 106 -8.11 -7.71 -14.71
N ALA A 107 -7.77 -6.81 -15.62
CA ALA A 107 -7.77 -5.37 -15.42
C ALA A 107 -8.21 -4.66 -16.71
N GLY A 108 -8.69 -3.43 -16.55
CA GLY A 108 -9.07 -2.56 -17.68
C GLY A 108 -7.90 -2.21 -18.59
N SER A 109 -6.67 -2.23 -18.05
CA SER A 109 -5.45 -1.91 -18.78
C SER A 109 -4.28 -2.79 -18.34
N VAL A 110 -3.46 -3.24 -19.30
CA VAL A 110 -2.16 -3.87 -19.03
C VAL A 110 -1.11 -2.87 -18.57
N MET A 111 -1.40 -1.57 -18.66
CA MET A 111 -0.52 -0.48 -18.24
C MET A 111 -0.60 -0.19 -16.72
N ASP A 112 -1.35 -0.99 -15.97
CA ASP A 112 -1.42 -0.94 -14.51
C ASP A 112 -0.30 -1.78 -13.85
N TYR A 113 0.08 -1.45 -12.61
CA TYR A 113 0.98 -2.25 -11.79
C TYR A 113 0.19 -3.26 -10.95
N LEU A 114 -0.20 -4.35 -11.60
CA LEU A 114 -1.01 -5.38 -10.97
C LEU A 114 -0.20 -6.29 -10.05
N PRO A 115 -0.70 -6.62 -8.84
CA PRO A 115 -0.15 -7.71 -8.06
C PRO A 115 -0.50 -9.04 -8.73
N VAL A 116 0.21 -10.11 -8.34
CA VAL A 116 -0.26 -11.47 -8.64
C VAL A 116 -1.64 -11.71 -8.03
N ASN A 117 -2.60 -12.20 -8.84
CA ASN A 117 -3.91 -12.60 -8.34
C ASN A 117 -3.84 -13.98 -7.66
N ILE A 118 -3.94 -13.99 -6.33
CA ILE A 118 -4.01 -15.22 -5.54
C ILE A 118 -5.42 -15.37 -4.99
N ALA A 119 -6.09 -16.47 -5.34
CA ALA A 119 -7.43 -16.76 -4.86
C ALA A 119 -7.49 -16.81 -3.32
N PRO A 120 -8.60 -16.36 -2.71
CA PRO A 120 -8.82 -16.58 -1.28
C PRO A 120 -8.95 -18.07 -0.97
N GLN A 121 -8.74 -18.42 0.30
CA GLN A 121 -8.89 -19.80 0.77
C GLN A 121 -10.27 -20.37 0.43
N GLY A 122 -10.30 -21.60 -0.09
CA GLY A 122 -11.52 -22.29 -0.48
C GLY A 122 -12.06 -21.90 -1.86
N VAL A 123 -11.49 -20.91 -2.54
CA VAL A 123 -11.84 -20.55 -3.91
C VAL A 123 -10.86 -21.19 -4.89
N LYS A 124 -11.38 -21.70 -6.00
CA LYS A 124 -10.56 -22.26 -7.08
C LYS A 124 -9.74 -21.13 -7.72
N GLN A 125 -8.45 -21.34 -7.86
CA GLN A 125 -7.54 -20.39 -8.51
C GLN A 125 -7.94 -20.15 -9.98
N GLY A 126 -8.12 -18.88 -10.34
CA GLY A 126 -8.23 -18.41 -11.72
C GLY A 126 -6.88 -17.98 -12.30
N ASP A 127 -6.88 -17.01 -13.22
CA ASP A 127 -5.64 -16.49 -13.80
C ASP A 127 -4.83 -15.69 -12.76
N TYR A 128 -3.51 -15.77 -12.85
CA TYR A 128 -2.56 -15.07 -11.98
C TYR A 128 -2.20 -13.67 -12.51
N PHE A 129 -2.12 -13.52 -13.84
CA PHE A 129 -1.91 -12.26 -14.56
C PHE A 129 -2.78 -12.21 -15.81
N SER A 130 -3.03 -11.00 -16.34
CA SER A 130 -3.93 -10.85 -17.48
C SER A 130 -3.41 -11.59 -18.71
N ARG A 131 -4.30 -12.33 -19.37
CA ARG A 131 -4.01 -13.05 -20.62
C ARG A 131 -4.35 -12.22 -21.85
N VAL A 132 -5.13 -11.16 -21.72
CA VAL A 132 -5.53 -10.31 -22.83
C VAL A 132 -5.25 -8.85 -22.48
N VAL A 133 -5.16 -8.01 -23.51
CA VAL A 133 -5.19 -6.55 -23.32
C VAL A 133 -6.57 -6.15 -22.80
N GLY A 134 -6.63 -5.13 -21.96
CA GLY A 134 -7.88 -4.71 -21.36
C GLY A 134 -8.69 -3.77 -22.26
N PRO A 135 -9.98 -3.56 -21.96
CA PRO A 135 -10.85 -2.68 -22.75
C PRO A 135 -10.34 -1.24 -22.87
N TYR A 136 -9.67 -0.70 -21.85
CA TYR A 136 -9.04 0.63 -21.93
C TYR A 136 -7.91 0.65 -22.96
N ASP A 137 -7.08 -0.40 -23.00
CA ASP A 137 -5.97 -0.46 -23.95
C ASP A 137 -6.48 -0.53 -25.38
N GLU A 138 -7.50 -1.35 -25.64
CA GLU A 138 -8.13 -1.45 -26.96
C GLU A 138 -8.71 -0.10 -27.40
N TRP A 139 -9.42 0.58 -26.49
CA TRP A 139 -9.99 1.89 -26.75
C TRP A 139 -8.93 2.97 -26.98
N ALA A 140 -7.85 2.99 -26.20
CA ALA A 140 -6.76 3.95 -26.34
C ALA A 140 -6.01 3.75 -27.67
N ILE A 141 -5.78 2.48 -28.07
CA ILE A 141 -5.20 2.16 -29.37
C ILE A 141 -6.15 2.52 -30.52
N GLU A 142 -7.45 2.27 -30.36
CA GLU A 142 -8.45 2.70 -31.34
C GLU A 142 -8.42 4.22 -31.54
N TYR A 143 -8.44 4.99 -30.45
CA TYR A 143 -8.33 6.45 -30.50
C TYR A 143 -7.03 6.92 -31.16
N GLY A 144 -5.89 6.30 -30.83
CA GLY A 144 -4.58 6.75 -31.32
C GLY A 144 -4.22 6.30 -32.74
N TYR A 145 -4.80 5.20 -33.24
CA TYR A 145 -4.30 4.52 -34.44
C TYR A 145 -5.36 4.12 -35.47
N LYS A 146 -6.66 4.15 -35.13
CA LYS A 146 -7.71 3.82 -36.11
C LYS A 146 -7.82 4.94 -37.14
N LYS A 147 -7.75 4.57 -38.42
CA LYS A 147 -7.90 5.52 -39.52
C LYS A 147 -9.38 5.83 -39.76
N SER A 148 -9.72 7.10 -39.92
CA SER A 148 -11.05 7.49 -40.40
C SER A 148 -11.26 6.98 -41.83
N ALA A 149 -12.38 6.31 -42.06
CA ALA A 149 -12.75 5.82 -43.40
C ALA A 149 -13.04 6.97 -44.37
N ASP A 150 -13.51 8.11 -43.86
CA ASP A 150 -13.91 9.28 -44.65
C ASP A 150 -12.73 10.16 -45.07
N VAL A 151 -11.56 9.99 -44.45
CA VAL A 151 -10.33 10.76 -44.73
C VAL A 151 -9.37 9.95 -45.63
N ALA A 152 -9.81 8.82 -46.19
CA ALA A 152 -8.97 7.85 -46.91
C ALA A 152 -8.39 8.32 -48.27
N GLY A 153 -8.42 9.63 -48.60
CA GLY A 153 -7.95 10.16 -49.88
C GLY A 153 -7.34 11.56 -49.86
N GLU A 154 -7.30 12.26 -48.73
CA GLU A 154 -6.75 13.62 -48.63
C GLU A 154 -5.72 13.71 -47.48
N LEU A 155 -4.88 14.75 -47.50
CA LEU A 155 -3.92 15.05 -46.44
C LEU A 155 -4.64 15.02 -45.09
N ILE A 156 -4.30 14.03 -44.24
CA ILE A 156 -4.80 13.95 -42.87
C ILE A 156 -4.33 15.20 -42.14
N THR A 157 -5.28 16.08 -41.77
CA THR A 157 -5.03 17.22 -40.90
C THR A 157 -5.64 16.96 -39.52
N PRO A 158 -5.02 17.47 -38.44
CA PRO A 158 -5.58 17.35 -37.09
C PRO A 158 -7.04 17.83 -36.99
N GLU A 159 -7.40 18.89 -37.72
CA GLU A 159 -8.76 19.43 -37.74
C GLU A 159 -9.76 18.51 -38.44
N GLY A 160 -9.33 17.78 -39.48
CA GLY A 160 -10.16 16.87 -40.24
C GLY A 160 -10.54 15.59 -39.49
N GLU A 161 -9.69 15.14 -38.56
CA GLU A 161 -9.95 13.95 -37.74
C GLU A 161 -10.72 14.25 -36.45
N LYS A 162 -10.85 15.53 -36.08
CA LYS A 162 -11.40 15.96 -34.79
C LYS A 162 -12.74 15.30 -34.46
N SER A 163 -13.73 15.38 -35.35
CA SER A 163 -15.06 14.82 -35.08
C SER A 163 -15.07 13.29 -34.96
N PHE A 164 -14.21 12.60 -35.71
CA PHE A 164 -14.05 11.15 -35.63
C PHE A 164 -13.41 10.73 -34.30
N LEU A 165 -12.36 11.44 -33.87
CA LEU A 165 -11.71 11.20 -32.58
C LEU A 165 -12.64 11.54 -31.41
N GLU A 166 -13.41 12.63 -31.51
CA GLU A 166 -14.43 12.99 -30.52
C GLU A 166 -15.47 11.87 -30.35
N GLU A 167 -15.91 11.23 -31.45
CA GLU A 167 -16.85 10.10 -31.39
C GLU A 167 -16.28 8.91 -30.60
N ILE A 168 -15.01 8.55 -30.82
CA ILE A 168 -14.33 7.51 -30.04
C ILE A 168 -14.21 7.94 -28.57
N ALA A 169 -13.86 9.20 -28.31
CA ALA A 169 -13.66 9.74 -26.97
C ALA A 169 -14.92 9.74 -26.09
N LEU A 170 -16.12 9.76 -26.69
CA LEU A 170 -17.40 9.73 -25.98
C LEU A 170 -17.59 8.46 -25.10
N ALA A 171 -16.81 7.40 -25.34
CA ALA A 171 -16.83 6.21 -24.50
C ALA A 171 -16.18 6.42 -23.11
N SER A 172 -15.37 7.46 -22.93
CA SER A 172 -14.57 7.72 -21.71
C SER A 172 -15.31 7.57 -20.37
N PRO A 173 -16.60 7.92 -20.22
CA PRO A 173 -17.32 7.74 -18.94
C PRO A 173 -17.60 6.28 -18.54
N GLN A 174 -17.35 5.30 -19.41
CA GLN A 174 -17.54 3.89 -19.11
C GLN A 174 -16.58 3.43 -18.01
N PRO A 175 -17.04 2.73 -16.96
CA PRO A 175 -16.18 2.35 -15.84
C PRO A 175 -14.93 1.54 -16.23
N GLU A 176 -15.04 0.64 -17.20
CA GLU A 176 -13.94 -0.19 -17.68
C GLU A 176 -12.87 0.58 -18.48
N LEU A 177 -13.14 1.85 -18.84
CA LEU A 177 -12.23 2.77 -19.53
C LEU A 177 -11.67 3.85 -18.59
N SER A 178 -11.84 3.68 -17.28
CA SER A 178 -11.32 4.63 -16.28
C SER A 178 -9.81 4.76 -16.34
N TYR A 179 -9.29 5.96 -16.09
CA TYR A 179 -7.88 6.28 -16.24
C TYR A 179 -7.30 7.05 -15.04
N ALA A 180 -6.18 6.58 -14.51
CA ALA A 180 -5.35 7.30 -13.54
C ALA A 180 -3.87 7.19 -13.90
N THR A 181 -3.18 8.33 -13.96
CA THR A 181 -1.80 8.44 -14.45
C THR A 181 -0.76 8.36 -13.32
N ASP A 182 0.53 8.35 -13.64
CA ASP A 182 1.65 8.34 -12.68
C ASP A 182 1.54 9.40 -11.57
N GLU A 183 0.99 10.56 -11.90
CA GLU A 183 0.83 11.68 -10.98
C GLU A 183 -0.29 11.43 -9.95
N ASP A 184 -1.17 10.45 -10.19
CA ASP A 184 -2.37 10.20 -9.40
C ASP A 184 -2.15 9.16 -8.27
N ILE A 185 -1.07 8.36 -8.31
CA ILE A 185 -0.83 7.23 -7.37
C ILE A 185 -0.33 7.65 -5.99
N ARG A 186 0.14 8.89 -5.85
CA ARG A 186 0.74 9.40 -4.61
C ARG A 186 -0.27 10.09 -3.69
N ASP A 187 -1.53 10.04 -4.05
CA ASP A 187 -2.54 10.94 -3.51
C ASP A 187 -3.63 10.19 -2.73
N ILE A 188 -4.67 10.92 -2.41
CA ILE A 188 -5.88 10.59 -1.67
C ILE A 188 -6.82 9.56 -2.32
N ASN A 189 -6.53 9.05 -3.52
CA ASN A 189 -7.48 8.22 -4.28
C ASN A 189 -7.26 6.71 -4.04
N PRO A 190 -8.16 6.01 -3.32
CA PRO A 190 -8.02 4.58 -3.09
C PRO A 190 -8.28 3.70 -4.33
N LEU A 191 -8.61 4.31 -5.47
CA LEU A 191 -8.85 3.65 -6.76
C LEU A 191 -7.70 3.87 -7.76
N ALA A 192 -6.59 4.48 -7.33
CA ALA A 192 -5.42 4.74 -8.17
C ALA A 192 -4.16 4.37 -7.39
N ASN A 193 -3.71 3.13 -7.53
CA ASN A 193 -2.64 2.57 -6.71
C ASN A 193 -1.72 1.67 -7.49
N VAL A 194 -0.55 1.42 -6.89
CA VAL A 194 0.31 0.32 -7.30
C VAL A 194 0.01 -0.91 -6.46
N TRP A 195 0.00 -2.07 -7.10
CA TRP A 195 -0.12 -3.38 -6.45
C TRP A 195 -1.46 -3.63 -5.75
N ASP A 196 -2.54 -3.01 -6.23
CA ASP A 196 -3.93 -3.28 -5.84
C ASP A 196 -4.70 -4.05 -6.92
N MET A 197 -5.90 -4.53 -6.57
CA MET A 197 -6.76 -5.28 -7.49
C MET A 197 -8.21 -5.22 -7.04
N SER A 198 -9.10 -5.26 -8.03
CA SER A 198 -10.55 -5.29 -7.95
C SER A 198 -11.25 -3.97 -7.62
N SER A 199 -12.52 -3.87 -8.01
CA SER A 199 -13.42 -2.75 -7.69
C SER A 199 -13.69 -2.60 -6.19
N ASP A 200 -13.37 -3.62 -5.39
CA ASP A 200 -13.36 -3.55 -3.93
C ASP A 200 -12.01 -4.02 -3.37
N ALA A 201 -11.03 -3.11 -3.43
CA ALA A 201 -9.69 -3.37 -2.92
C ALA A 201 -9.66 -3.64 -1.41
N LEU A 202 -10.68 -3.24 -0.63
CA LEU A 202 -10.77 -3.61 0.80
C LEU A 202 -10.97 -5.12 0.96
N VAL A 203 -11.93 -5.69 0.23
CA VAL A 203 -12.20 -7.13 0.25
C VAL A 203 -11.02 -7.91 -0.30
N TYR A 204 -10.49 -7.50 -1.46
CA TYR A 204 -9.33 -8.16 -2.06
C TYR A 204 -8.11 -8.14 -1.11
N SER A 205 -7.76 -6.97 -0.56
CA SER A 205 -6.62 -6.83 0.35
C SER A 205 -6.81 -7.66 1.62
N GLN A 206 -8.04 -7.78 2.13
CA GLN A 206 -8.34 -8.68 3.25
C GLN A 206 -8.03 -10.14 2.88
N TRP A 207 -8.48 -10.62 1.72
CA TRP A 207 -8.16 -11.98 1.24
C TRP A 207 -6.66 -12.22 1.15
N GLN A 208 -5.92 -11.24 0.64
CA GLN A 208 -4.46 -11.33 0.53
C GLN A 208 -3.79 -11.37 1.92
N MET A 209 -4.27 -10.59 2.89
CA MET A 209 -3.79 -10.66 4.29
C MET A 209 -4.11 -12.01 4.95
N ASP A 210 -5.29 -12.58 4.68
CA ASP A 210 -5.65 -13.93 5.16
C ASP A 210 -4.76 -15.00 4.55
N ASN A 211 -4.49 -14.92 3.23
CA ASN A 211 -3.54 -15.79 2.55
C ASN A 211 -2.13 -15.70 3.16
N ALA A 212 -1.68 -14.49 3.52
CA ALA A 212 -0.40 -14.29 4.20
C ALA A 212 -0.33 -14.95 5.58
N ARG A 213 -1.43 -14.94 6.35
CA ARG A 213 -1.51 -15.68 7.63
C ARG A 213 -1.34 -17.18 7.43
N VAL A 214 -1.99 -17.74 6.41
CA VAL A 214 -1.82 -19.17 6.06
C VAL A 214 -0.39 -19.46 5.60
N MET A 215 0.23 -18.57 4.81
CA MET A 215 1.63 -18.74 4.40
C MET A 215 2.58 -18.74 5.60
N TRP A 216 2.36 -17.88 6.62
CA TRP A 216 3.15 -17.93 7.85
C TRP A 216 2.96 -19.24 8.61
N GLN A 217 1.73 -19.76 8.70
CA GLN A 217 1.48 -21.06 9.32
C GLN A 217 2.26 -22.18 8.60
N ARG A 218 2.25 -22.21 7.27
CA ARG A 218 3.01 -23.18 6.46
C ARG A 218 4.52 -23.09 6.68
N LEU A 219 5.04 -21.86 6.78
CA LEU A 219 6.45 -21.63 7.09
C LEU A 219 6.82 -22.13 8.49
N ASP A 220 5.91 -22.02 9.46
CA ASP A 220 6.09 -22.52 10.84
C ASP A 220 6.07 -24.06 10.91
N GLU A 221 5.17 -24.69 10.14
CA GLU A 221 5.05 -26.16 10.04
C GLU A 221 6.29 -26.82 9.36
N GLY A 222 7.18 -26.03 8.77
CA GLY A 222 8.44 -26.50 8.21
C GLY A 222 8.32 -27.05 6.79
N ASP A 223 7.35 -26.57 6.01
CA ASP A 223 7.14 -26.94 4.59
C ASP A 223 8.26 -26.44 3.64
N LEU A 224 9.46 -26.16 4.17
CA LEU A 224 10.65 -25.91 3.38
C LEU A 224 11.11 -27.23 2.72
N PRO A 225 11.42 -27.23 1.41
CA PRO A 225 12.05 -28.38 0.77
C PRO A 225 13.31 -28.85 1.54
N ARG A 226 13.43 -30.17 1.78
CA ARG A 226 14.60 -30.75 2.46
C ARG A 226 15.90 -30.33 1.75
N GLY A 227 16.83 -29.72 2.50
CA GLY A 227 18.13 -29.26 1.99
C GLY A 227 18.25 -27.74 1.81
N GLU A 228 17.15 -27.00 1.92
CA GLU A 228 17.15 -25.53 1.95
C GLU A 228 17.79 -24.99 3.24
N SER A 229 18.49 -23.87 3.14
CA SER A 229 19.08 -23.17 4.29
C SER A 229 18.01 -22.43 5.09
N TYR A 230 18.16 -22.37 6.41
CA TYR A 230 17.35 -21.48 7.26
C TYR A 230 17.45 -19.99 6.87
N SER A 231 18.51 -19.59 6.16
CA SER A 231 18.58 -18.26 5.58
C SER A 231 17.53 -18.01 4.49
N SER A 232 17.11 -19.06 3.76
CA SER A 232 15.96 -19.00 2.85
C SER A 232 14.68 -18.70 3.63
N LEU A 233 14.46 -19.35 4.78
CA LEU A 233 13.29 -19.11 5.63
C LEU A 233 13.15 -17.64 6.04
N ARG A 234 14.24 -16.98 6.44
CA ARG A 234 14.23 -15.54 6.74
C ARG A 234 13.79 -14.70 5.54
N ILE A 235 14.23 -15.04 4.33
CA ILE A 235 13.85 -14.34 3.10
C ILE A 235 12.35 -14.53 2.84
N LEU A 236 11.86 -15.77 2.90
CA LEU A 236 10.44 -16.09 2.69
C LEU A 236 9.55 -15.40 3.72
N PHE A 237 9.91 -15.48 5.01
CA PHE A 237 9.17 -14.82 6.09
C PHE A 237 9.07 -13.30 5.88
N ASN A 238 10.20 -12.64 5.53
CA ASN A 238 10.21 -11.20 5.26
C ASN A 238 9.40 -10.84 4.01
N ARG A 239 9.36 -11.71 3.01
CA ARG A 239 8.57 -11.52 1.78
C ARG A 239 7.08 -11.55 2.11
N VAL A 240 6.62 -12.56 2.86
CA VAL A 240 5.22 -12.63 3.35
C VAL A 240 4.88 -11.43 4.23
N LEU A 241 5.81 -11.01 5.11
CA LEU A 241 5.62 -9.82 5.97
C LEU A 241 5.43 -8.53 5.17
N LYS A 242 6.27 -8.27 4.17
CA LYS A 242 6.10 -7.12 3.28
C LYS A 242 4.79 -7.20 2.50
N TYR A 243 4.43 -8.38 2.01
CA TYR A 243 3.19 -8.60 1.27
C TYR A 243 1.94 -8.37 2.15
N TYR A 244 1.92 -8.84 3.39
CA TYR A 244 0.86 -8.57 4.36
C TYR A 244 0.67 -7.06 4.57
N PHE A 245 1.76 -6.36 4.89
CA PHE A 245 1.69 -4.95 5.22
C PHE A 245 1.46 -4.04 4.01
N ARG A 246 1.84 -4.45 2.80
CA ARG A 246 1.44 -3.73 1.58
C ARG A 246 -0.08 -3.70 1.43
N ASN A 247 -0.73 -4.84 1.58
CA ASN A 247 -2.20 -4.93 1.53
C ASN A 247 -2.83 -4.14 2.70
N ALA A 248 -2.25 -4.21 3.89
CA ALA A 248 -2.72 -3.40 5.03
C ALA A 248 -2.60 -1.88 4.76
N SER A 249 -1.53 -1.42 4.09
CA SER A 249 -1.37 0.00 3.75
C SER A 249 -2.43 0.51 2.78
N LEU A 250 -2.91 -0.31 1.84
CA LEU A 250 -3.99 0.06 0.91
C LEU A 250 -5.30 0.39 1.66
N LEU A 251 -5.61 -0.34 2.75
CA LEU A 251 -6.77 -0.04 3.59
C LEU A 251 -6.71 1.38 4.17
N SER A 252 -5.51 1.87 4.49
CA SER A 252 -5.37 3.20 5.08
C SER A 252 -5.85 4.31 4.14
N GLN A 253 -5.74 4.15 2.83
CA GLN A 253 -6.11 5.19 1.86
C GLN A 253 -7.62 5.45 1.80
N TYR A 254 -8.45 4.51 2.26
CA TYR A 254 -9.88 4.72 2.36
C TYR A 254 -10.24 5.76 3.42
N ILE A 255 -9.39 5.96 4.44
CA ILE A 255 -9.64 6.90 5.54
C ILE A 255 -9.32 8.33 5.09
N GLY A 256 -10.37 9.14 4.96
CA GLY A 256 -10.30 10.45 4.34
C GLY A 256 -10.02 10.39 2.83
N GLY A 257 -10.13 9.23 2.19
CA GLY A 257 -9.86 9.09 0.75
C GLY A 257 -10.91 9.79 -0.12
N GLN A 258 -10.49 10.28 -1.28
CA GLN A 258 -11.37 10.79 -2.31
C GLN A 258 -10.87 10.38 -3.70
N SER A 259 -11.79 9.94 -4.55
CA SER A 259 -11.52 9.80 -5.98
C SER A 259 -11.83 11.10 -6.70
N PHE A 260 -11.28 11.27 -7.89
CA PHE A 260 -11.63 12.41 -8.73
C PHE A 260 -11.87 11.97 -10.18
N ARG A 261 -12.69 12.74 -10.89
CA ARG A 261 -13.07 12.49 -12.27
C ARG A 261 -12.74 13.71 -13.13
N ARG A 262 -12.11 13.47 -14.28
CA ARG A 262 -11.76 14.49 -15.27
C ARG A 262 -12.92 14.72 -16.24
N LEU A 263 -14.07 15.13 -15.72
CA LEU A 263 -15.29 15.33 -16.51
C LEU A 263 -15.25 16.66 -17.28
N HIS A 264 -15.77 16.66 -18.51
CA HIS A 264 -16.02 17.89 -19.25
C HIS A 264 -17.29 18.57 -18.76
N ALA A 265 -17.30 19.91 -18.75
CA ALA A 265 -18.49 20.68 -18.42
C ALA A 265 -19.61 20.37 -19.42
N ASN A 266 -20.67 19.74 -18.93
CA ASN A 266 -21.91 19.45 -19.65
C ASN A 266 -23.08 19.64 -18.65
N ASN A 267 -24.27 19.16 -18.99
CA ASN A 267 -25.43 19.24 -18.08
C ASN A 267 -25.34 18.27 -16.88
N ASP A 268 -24.28 17.46 -16.77
CA ASP A 268 -24.01 16.57 -15.65
C ASP A 268 -23.35 17.38 -14.51
N THR A 269 -24.04 17.45 -13.38
CA THR A 269 -23.55 18.08 -12.15
C THR A 269 -22.77 17.09 -11.28
N SER A 270 -22.34 15.95 -11.82
CA SER A 270 -21.53 14.96 -11.11
C SER A 270 -20.28 15.60 -10.52
N TRP A 271 -20.02 15.29 -9.26
CA TRP A 271 -18.92 15.87 -8.50
C TRP A 271 -17.58 15.45 -9.11
N ALA A 272 -16.70 16.43 -9.34
CA ALA A 272 -15.32 16.18 -9.77
C ALA A 272 -14.52 15.45 -8.68
N PHE A 273 -14.86 15.66 -7.40
CA PHE A 273 -14.32 14.91 -6.26
C PHE A 273 -15.42 14.04 -5.65
N VAL A 274 -15.16 12.75 -5.51
CA VAL A 274 -16.10 11.79 -4.93
C VAL A 274 -15.46 11.18 -3.69
N GLN A 275 -16.03 11.53 -2.53
CA GLN A 275 -15.58 11.03 -1.24
C GLN A 275 -15.82 9.53 -1.12
N VAL A 276 -14.90 8.83 -0.44
CA VAL A 276 -15.14 7.45 -0.05
C VAL A 276 -16.33 7.40 0.92
N PRO A 277 -17.36 6.56 0.66
CA PRO A 277 -18.50 6.45 1.55
C PRO A 277 -18.08 6.15 3.00
N VAL A 278 -18.66 6.85 3.97
CA VAL A 278 -18.28 6.72 5.40
C VAL A 278 -18.33 5.27 5.90
N LEU A 279 -19.25 4.45 5.39
CA LEU A 279 -19.32 3.03 5.73
C LEU A 279 -18.08 2.25 5.29
N LYS A 280 -17.54 2.53 4.09
CA LYS A 280 -16.28 1.93 3.62
C LYS A 280 -15.09 2.42 4.44
N GLN A 281 -15.07 3.70 4.85
CA GLN A 281 -14.03 4.22 5.74
C GLN A 281 -14.05 3.51 7.11
N ARG A 282 -15.23 3.38 7.73
CA ARG A 282 -15.40 2.66 8.99
C ARG A 282 -15.03 1.18 8.87
N GLN A 283 -15.38 0.53 7.77
CA GLN A 283 -14.97 -0.85 7.47
C GLN A 283 -13.45 -0.97 7.38
N ALA A 284 -12.79 -0.07 6.65
CA ALA A 284 -11.33 -0.04 6.54
C ALA A 284 -10.65 0.15 7.90
N LEU A 285 -11.16 1.10 8.71
CA LEU A 285 -10.64 1.37 10.05
C LEU A 285 -10.82 0.16 10.99
N ALA A 286 -11.99 -0.48 10.94
CA ALA A 286 -12.24 -1.71 11.70
C ALA A 286 -11.29 -2.84 11.28
N LYS A 287 -11.00 -2.98 9.98
CA LYS A 287 -10.04 -3.96 9.48
C LYS A 287 -8.61 -3.65 9.91
N LEU A 288 -8.19 -2.39 9.93
CA LEU A 288 -6.88 -2.01 10.48
C LEU A 288 -6.79 -2.30 11.98
N GLN A 289 -7.86 -2.06 12.75
CA GLN A 289 -7.91 -2.45 14.16
C GLN A 289 -7.75 -3.95 14.35
N GLU A 290 -8.41 -4.76 13.52
CA GLU A 290 -8.37 -6.23 13.59
C GLU A 290 -7.04 -6.82 13.09
N TYR A 291 -6.53 -6.36 11.95
CA TYR A 291 -5.41 -6.98 11.24
C TYR A 291 -4.06 -6.34 11.57
N VAL A 292 -4.01 -5.10 12.02
CA VAL A 292 -2.75 -4.36 12.23
C VAL A 292 -2.56 -4.04 13.70
N PHE A 293 -3.59 -3.53 14.38
CA PHE A 293 -3.42 -2.97 15.71
C PHE A 293 -3.80 -3.91 16.85
N ALA A 294 -4.57 -4.98 16.60
CA ALA A 294 -4.97 -5.93 17.62
C ALA A 294 -3.76 -6.56 18.34
N GLU A 295 -3.92 -6.86 19.63
CA GLU A 295 -2.86 -7.43 20.46
C GLU A 295 -2.35 -8.79 19.94
N ASP A 296 -3.25 -9.57 19.35
CA ASP A 296 -3.04 -10.90 18.81
C ASP A 296 -2.88 -10.92 17.28
N ALA A 297 -2.79 -9.75 16.63
CA ALA A 297 -2.59 -9.66 15.18
C ALA A 297 -1.31 -10.35 14.70
N PHE A 298 -0.28 -10.40 15.54
CA PHE A 298 1.03 -10.99 15.23
C PHE A 298 1.50 -11.91 16.34
N SER A 299 1.40 -13.22 16.09
CA SER A 299 1.91 -14.27 16.96
C SER A 299 2.69 -15.27 16.12
N PHE A 300 3.96 -15.48 16.47
CA PHE A 300 4.87 -16.38 15.77
C PHE A 300 5.49 -17.34 16.77
N SER A 301 5.67 -18.60 16.38
CA SER A 301 6.26 -19.59 17.28
C SER A 301 7.71 -19.25 17.61
N PRO A 302 8.18 -19.58 18.83
CA PRO A 302 9.60 -19.47 19.15
C PRO A 302 10.49 -20.27 18.20
N GLN A 303 10.01 -21.40 17.69
CA GLN A 303 10.73 -22.23 16.73
C GLN A 303 10.99 -21.47 15.43
N LEU A 304 9.94 -20.92 14.80
CA LEU A 304 10.05 -20.14 13.57
C LEU A 304 11.02 -18.97 13.75
N LEU A 305 10.84 -18.16 14.81
CA LEU A 305 11.68 -16.98 15.04
C LEU A 305 13.16 -17.32 15.23
N ASN A 306 13.47 -18.43 15.92
CA ASN A 306 14.85 -18.88 16.12
C ASN A 306 15.48 -19.52 14.87
N GLN A 307 14.70 -19.78 13.83
CA GLN A 307 15.17 -20.25 12.53
C GLN A 307 15.41 -19.10 11.52
N LEU A 308 15.14 -17.84 11.87
CA LEU A 308 15.30 -16.68 10.96
C LEU A 308 16.73 -16.12 10.91
N ALA A 309 17.74 -16.99 10.93
CA ALA A 309 19.14 -16.60 10.82
C ALA A 309 19.42 -15.95 9.44
N PRO A 310 20.22 -14.86 9.37
CA PRO A 310 20.56 -14.23 8.10
C PRO A 310 21.54 -15.06 7.28
N SER A 311 21.46 -14.94 5.95
CA SER A 311 22.55 -15.38 5.07
C SER A 311 23.75 -14.44 5.21
N ARG A 312 24.96 -14.99 5.19
CA ARG A 312 26.21 -14.24 4.96
C ARG A 312 26.80 -14.53 3.57
N TRP A 313 26.02 -15.15 2.70
CA TRP A 313 26.40 -15.43 1.32
C TRP A 313 26.43 -14.13 0.50
N GLN A 314 27.57 -13.87 -0.14
CA GLN A 314 27.79 -12.69 -0.98
C GLN A 314 28.07 -13.11 -2.42
N HIS A 315 27.37 -12.51 -3.37
CA HIS A 315 27.70 -12.57 -4.79
C HIS A 315 27.19 -11.32 -5.51
N TRP A 316 27.42 -11.23 -6.83
CA TRP A 316 27.03 -10.11 -7.69
C TRP A 316 25.53 -9.73 -7.64
N GLY A 317 24.66 -10.63 -7.16
CA GLY A 317 23.21 -10.41 -7.00
C GLY A 317 22.72 -10.53 -5.55
N SER A 318 23.62 -10.71 -4.57
CA SER A 318 23.29 -10.78 -3.14
C SER A 318 24.37 -10.06 -2.35
N SER A 319 24.02 -8.88 -1.82
CA SER A 319 24.87 -8.15 -0.90
C SER A 319 24.64 -8.61 0.54
N ILE A 320 25.70 -8.66 1.35
CA ILE A 320 25.56 -8.92 2.78
C ILE A 320 24.95 -7.67 3.41
N LEU A 321 23.73 -7.79 3.94
CA LEU A 321 23.17 -6.77 4.79
C LEU A 321 23.94 -6.75 6.12
N ASN A 322 24.76 -5.72 6.32
CA ASN A 322 25.42 -5.44 7.60
C ASN A 322 24.37 -5.05 8.65
N SER A 323 23.70 -6.05 9.19
CA SER A 323 22.63 -5.96 10.19
C SER A 323 22.96 -6.84 11.39
N ARG A 324 22.22 -6.62 12.49
CA ARG A 324 22.29 -7.47 13.69
C ARG A 324 22.08 -8.96 13.34
N LEU A 325 22.79 -9.83 14.04
CA LEU A 325 22.80 -11.28 13.74
C LEU A 325 21.47 -11.93 14.08
N ASP A 326 20.84 -11.50 15.17
CA ASP A 326 19.51 -11.93 15.59
C ASP A 326 18.41 -11.32 14.72
N TYR A 327 17.17 -11.79 14.90
CA TYR A 327 16.02 -11.32 14.14
C TYR A 327 15.14 -10.37 14.99
N PRO A 328 15.17 -9.05 14.75
CA PRO A 328 14.44 -8.08 15.55
C PRO A 328 12.96 -8.02 15.18
N ILE A 329 12.18 -9.03 15.58
CA ILE A 329 10.76 -9.12 15.21
C ILE A 329 9.95 -7.91 15.71
N HIS A 330 10.21 -7.44 16.93
CA HIS A 330 9.54 -6.25 17.50
C HIS A 330 9.75 -5.01 16.63
N ASP A 331 10.99 -4.71 16.26
CA ASP A 331 11.32 -3.53 15.47
C ASP A 331 10.68 -3.61 14.07
N ARG A 332 10.63 -4.82 13.49
CA ARG A 332 10.00 -5.04 12.19
C ARG A 332 8.49 -4.82 12.22
N ILE A 333 7.78 -5.43 13.16
CA ILE A 333 6.34 -5.25 13.31
C ILE A 333 6.03 -3.79 13.60
N LEU A 334 6.76 -3.18 14.55
CA LEU A 334 6.57 -1.79 14.93
C LEU A 334 6.80 -0.84 13.74
N SER A 335 7.83 -1.08 12.93
CA SER A 335 8.10 -0.24 11.75
C SER A 335 6.92 -0.18 10.79
N PHE A 336 6.25 -1.30 10.54
CA PHE A 336 5.07 -1.32 9.67
C PHE A 336 3.82 -0.76 10.35
N GLN A 337 3.57 -1.12 11.62
CA GLN A 337 2.45 -0.55 12.38
C GLN A 337 2.57 0.97 12.50
N SER A 338 3.78 1.48 12.76
CA SER A 338 4.10 2.91 12.84
C SER A 338 3.84 3.61 11.51
N ALA A 339 4.28 3.04 10.38
CA ALA A 339 4.03 3.64 9.06
C ALA A 339 2.53 3.84 8.79
N ILE A 340 1.70 2.83 9.08
CA ILE A 340 0.25 2.92 8.92
C ILE A 340 -0.35 3.92 9.92
N LEU A 341 0.04 3.83 11.20
CA LEU A 341 -0.50 4.71 12.26
C LEU A 341 -0.16 6.18 12.02
N ARG A 342 1.08 6.49 11.64
CA ARG A 342 1.52 7.84 11.28
C ARG A 342 0.80 8.34 10.04
N SER A 343 0.59 7.49 9.04
CA SER A 343 -0.19 7.89 7.85
C SER A 343 -1.65 8.25 8.19
N LEU A 344 -2.27 7.55 9.15
CA LEU A 344 -3.62 7.84 9.62
C LEU A 344 -3.73 9.18 10.38
N LEU A 345 -2.67 9.59 11.07
CA LEU A 345 -2.64 10.82 11.88
C LEU A 345 -1.83 11.94 11.22
N ASP A 346 -1.48 11.78 9.94
CA ASP A 346 -0.72 12.76 9.17
C ASP A 346 -1.52 14.05 8.94
N SER A 347 -0.85 15.20 8.99
CA SER A 347 -1.45 16.53 8.89
C SER A 347 -2.34 16.71 7.67
N ASP A 348 -1.91 16.26 6.48
CA ASP A 348 -2.70 16.44 5.25
C ASP A 348 -3.98 15.62 5.29
N ARG A 349 -3.94 14.45 5.93
CA ARG A 349 -5.13 13.62 6.14
C ARG A 349 -6.08 14.25 7.15
N LEU A 350 -5.57 14.77 8.25
CA LEU A 350 -6.39 15.42 9.27
C LEU A 350 -7.08 16.66 8.70
N ASN A 351 -6.35 17.51 7.96
CA ASN A 351 -6.92 18.65 7.22
C ASN A 351 -8.04 18.19 6.28
N ARG A 352 -7.81 17.10 5.54
CA ARG A 352 -8.81 16.56 4.63
C ARG A 352 -10.06 16.04 5.33
N LEU A 353 -9.93 15.39 6.48
CA LEU A 353 -11.09 14.95 7.27
C LEU A 353 -11.92 16.15 7.73
N GLN A 354 -11.28 17.23 8.20
CA GLN A 354 -11.96 18.47 8.56
C GLN A 354 -12.72 19.09 7.37
N ASP A 355 -12.07 19.13 6.20
CA ASP A 355 -12.66 19.60 4.95
C ASP A 355 -13.88 18.75 4.51
N VAL A 356 -13.80 17.44 4.69
CA VAL A 356 -14.86 16.50 4.29
C VAL A 356 -16.12 16.71 5.12
N GLU A 357 -15.99 17.08 6.40
CA GLU A 357 -17.14 17.45 7.25
C GLU A 357 -17.89 18.68 6.72
N LEU A 358 -17.22 19.61 6.02
CA LEU A 358 -17.86 20.75 5.35
C LEU A 358 -18.43 20.40 3.97
N LYS A 359 -17.84 19.40 3.30
CA LYS A 359 -18.16 19.00 1.92
C LYS A 359 -19.25 17.93 1.84
N THR A 360 -19.74 17.41 2.96
CA THR A 360 -20.71 16.31 3.01
C THR A 360 -21.88 16.61 3.95
N GLU A 361 -22.99 15.89 3.77
CA GLU A 361 -24.13 16.00 4.68
C GLU A 361 -23.77 15.48 6.08
N ALA A 362 -24.45 16.01 7.10
CA ALA A 362 -24.22 15.61 8.49
C ALA A 362 -24.36 14.09 8.67
N GLY A 363 -23.35 13.45 9.26
CA GLY A 363 -23.30 12.00 9.50
C GLY A 363 -22.77 11.17 8.32
N GLN A 364 -22.47 11.79 7.19
CA GLN A 364 -21.89 11.13 6.00
C GLN A 364 -20.36 11.30 5.88
N ALA A 365 -19.73 12.00 6.82
CA ALA A 365 -18.28 12.08 6.96
C ALA A 365 -17.79 11.21 8.12
N LEU A 366 -16.60 10.61 7.95
CA LEU A 366 -15.78 10.18 9.08
C LEU A 366 -15.15 11.44 9.69
N SER A 367 -15.43 11.72 10.96
CA SER A 367 -14.89 12.91 11.61
C SER A 367 -13.50 12.69 12.18
N MET A 368 -12.74 13.77 12.35
CA MET A 368 -11.44 13.71 13.01
C MET A 368 -11.55 13.15 14.46
N PRO A 369 -12.51 13.58 15.30
CA PRO A 369 -12.70 12.97 16.63
C PRO A 369 -13.00 11.47 16.58
N GLU A 370 -13.80 11.00 15.61
CA GLU A 370 -14.11 9.56 15.47
C GLU A 370 -12.84 8.75 15.18
N LEU A 371 -11.93 9.26 14.35
CA LEU A 371 -10.66 8.61 14.07
C LEU A 371 -9.77 8.50 15.33
N PHE A 372 -9.60 9.60 16.07
CA PHE A 372 -8.78 9.64 17.29
C PHE A 372 -9.33 8.68 18.35
N ASP A 373 -10.63 8.74 18.64
CA ASP A 373 -11.28 7.87 19.63
C ASP A 373 -11.17 6.40 19.24
N THR A 374 -11.39 6.08 17.95
CA THR A 374 -11.29 4.70 17.46
C THR A 374 -9.87 4.16 17.61
N LEU A 375 -8.85 4.95 17.26
CA LEU A 375 -7.45 4.57 17.41
C LEU A 375 -7.07 4.40 18.88
N GLN A 376 -7.43 5.35 19.75
CA GLN A 376 -7.15 5.30 21.18
C GLN A 376 -7.82 4.09 21.85
N THR A 377 -9.13 3.93 21.65
CA THR A 377 -9.91 2.81 22.21
C THR A 377 -9.40 1.47 21.72
N GLY A 378 -9.01 1.38 20.44
CA GLY A 378 -8.46 0.18 19.84
C GLY A 378 -7.06 -0.18 20.33
N ILE A 379 -6.13 0.79 20.42
CA ILE A 379 -4.71 0.60 20.79
C ILE A 379 -4.52 0.47 22.31
N TRP A 380 -5.40 1.08 23.11
CA TRP A 380 -5.35 1.06 24.58
C TRP A 380 -6.47 0.23 25.21
N LYS A 381 -7.03 -0.72 24.45
CA LYS A 381 -8.14 -1.60 24.89
C LYS A 381 -7.92 -2.25 26.26
N GLU A 382 -6.69 -2.64 26.58
CA GLU A 382 -6.29 -3.24 27.86
C GLU A 382 -6.42 -2.28 29.05
N VAL A 383 -6.31 -0.97 28.79
CA VAL A 383 -6.47 0.10 29.78
C VAL A 383 -7.91 0.60 29.82
N LEU A 384 -8.54 0.80 28.65
CA LEU A 384 -9.83 1.48 28.53
C LEU A 384 -11.06 0.56 28.68
N ALA A 385 -10.99 -0.67 28.17
CA ALA A 385 -12.17 -1.54 28.08
C ALA A 385 -12.20 -2.67 29.12
N GLN A 386 -11.05 -3.08 29.67
CA GLN A 386 -10.97 -4.27 30.50
C GLN A 386 -11.34 -3.99 31.97
N LYS A 387 -12.34 -4.73 32.46
CA LYS A 387 -12.76 -4.72 33.88
C LYS A 387 -11.88 -5.59 34.78
N GLU A 388 -11.06 -6.45 34.19
CA GLU A 388 -10.13 -7.35 34.88
C GLU A 388 -8.67 -6.92 34.66
N PRO A 389 -7.72 -7.34 35.52
CA PRO A 389 -6.29 -7.13 35.28
C PRO A 389 -5.87 -7.92 34.04
N LYS A 390 -5.29 -7.22 33.05
CA LYS A 390 -4.74 -7.82 31.84
C LYS A 390 -3.33 -7.31 31.62
N THR A 391 -2.38 -8.23 31.49
CA THR A 391 -0.99 -7.91 31.14
C THR A 391 -0.94 -7.44 29.69
N ILE A 392 -0.07 -6.46 29.40
CA ILE A 392 0.05 -5.89 28.06
C ILE A 392 1.26 -6.52 27.38
N SER A 393 1.08 -7.21 26.25
CA SER A 393 2.20 -7.88 25.55
C SER A 393 3.31 -6.92 25.10
N SER A 394 4.53 -7.42 24.88
CA SER A 394 5.66 -6.58 24.45
C SER A 394 5.45 -5.88 23.10
N ILE A 395 4.78 -6.53 22.14
CA ILE A 395 4.44 -5.95 20.83
C ILE A 395 3.40 -4.85 21.02
N ARG A 396 2.38 -5.13 21.84
CA ARG A 396 1.31 -4.18 22.17
C ARG A 396 1.83 -2.93 22.88
N ARG A 397 2.75 -3.07 23.84
CA ARG A 397 3.41 -1.93 24.50
C ARG A 397 4.19 -1.06 23.52
N SER A 398 4.82 -1.65 22.49
CA SER A 398 5.52 -0.89 21.46
C SER A 398 4.56 -0.06 20.61
N LEU A 399 3.44 -0.63 20.17
CA LEU A 399 2.40 0.12 19.45
C LEU A 399 1.80 1.25 20.30
N GLN A 400 1.49 0.98 21.57
CA GLN A 400 1.00 1.99 22.51
C GLN A 400 1.98 3.14 22.70
N ARG A 401 3.29 2.83 22.84
CA ARG A 401 4.33 3.87 22.90
C ARG A 401 4.37 4.71 21.64
N GLU A 402 4.20 4.09 20.47
CA GLU A 402 4.21 4.82 19.21
C GLU A 402 3.00 5.74 19.05
N HIS A 403 1.80 5.26 19.38
CA HIS A 403 0.62 6.11 19.44
C HIS A 403 0.82 7.29 20.40
N LEU A 404 1.37 7.02 21.60
CA LEU A 404 1.70 8.06 22.55
C LEU A 404 2.73 9.05 21.98
N ASN A 405 3.77 8.57 21.29
CA ASN A 405 4.78 9.46 20.67
C ASN A 405 4.13 10.43 19.69
N ILE A 406 3.25 9.94 18.80
CA ILE A 406 2.55 10.78 17.82
C ILE A 406 1.73 11.86 18.54
N LEU A 407 0.90 11.50 19.52
CA LEU A 407 0.10 12.48 20.26
C LEU A 407 0.96 13.50 21.04
N LEU A 408 2.09 13.06 21.59
CA LEU A 408 3.04 13.95 22.26
C LEU A 408 3.71 14.92 21.29
N GLU A 409 4.13 14.44 20.12
CA GLU A 409 4.71 15.25 19.04
C GLU A 409 3.74 16.37 18.61
N MET A 410 2.46 16.02 18.38
CA MET A 410 1.41 16.96 18.01
C MET A 410 1.20 18.06 19.06
N VAL A 411 1.18 17.70 20.35
CA VAL A 411 0.94 18.65 21.46
C VAL A 411 2.15 19.54 21.73
N LEU A 412 3.36 19.01 21.55
CA LEU A 412 4.61 19.76 21.72
C LEU A 412 4.97 20.62 20.50
N ASN A 413 4.14 20.61 19.45
CA ASN A 413 4.34 21.37 18.22
C ASN A 413 5.70 21.06 17.57
N THR A 414 6.06 19.78 17.51
CA THR A 414 7.28 19.33 16.80
C THR A 414 7.04 19.05 15.32
N THR A 415 5.82 19.30 14.86
CA THR A 415 5.22 18.84 13.62
C THR A 415 4.19 19.87 13.16
N ASP A 416 3.99 20.00 11.85
CA ASP A 416 3.07 21.00 11.25
C ASP A 416 1.62 20.49 11.28
N GLU A 417 1.02 20.31 12.47
CA GLU A 417 -0.40 19.94 12.60
C GLU A 417 -1.36 21.13 12.66
N LEU A 418 -2.58 20.87 12.19
CA LEU A 418 -3.75 21.71 12.42
C LEU A 418 -4.07 21.86 13.92
N GLU A 419 -4.50 23.06 14.34
CA GLU A 419 -4.86 23.35 15.74
C GLU A 419 -5.97 22.44 16.30
N ASP A 420 -6.94 22.03 15.48
CA ASP A 420 -8.00 21.10 15.91
C ASP A 420 -7.43 19.70 16.18
N GLY A 421 -6.54 19.20 15.31
CA GLY A 421 -5.84 17.94 15.52
C GLY A 421 -4.99 17.95 16.79
N ARG A 422 -4.28 19.06 17.04
CA ARG A 422 -3.53 19.27 18.29
C ARG A 422 -4.45 19.29 19.51
N THR A 423 -5.59 19.96 19.42
CA THR A 423 -6.57 20.05 20.51
C THR A 423 -7.15 18.68 20.85
N LEU A 424 -7.45 17.86 19.83
CA LEU A 424 -7.88 16.48 20.01
C LEU A 424 -6.78 15.62 20.61
N ALA A 425 -5.53 15.74 20.14
CA ALA A 425 -4.40 15.03 20.73
C ALA A 425 -4.23 15.38 22.23
N TRP A 426 -4.28 16.67 22.58
CA TRP A 426 -4.26 17.12 23.97
C TRP A 426 -5.41 16.53 24.79
N TYR A 427 -6.62 16.51 24.22
CA TYR A 427 -7.80 15.96 24.87
C TYR A 427 -7.63 14.46 25.14
N GLU A 428 -7.20 13.69 24.14
CA GLU A 428 -6.97 12.25 24.22
C GLU A 428 -5.89 11.90 25.24
N LEU A 429 -4.78 12.65 25.27
CA LEU A 429 -3.72 12.45 26.27
C LEU A 429 -4.26 12.62 27.71
N ARG A 430 -5.14 13.60 27.94
CA ARG A 430 -5.77 13.81 29.25
C ARG A 430 -6.70 12.67 29.63
N GLN A 431 -7.46 12.12 28.69
CA GLN A 431 -8.33 10.97 28.97
C GLN A 431 -7.49 9.72 29.22
N LEU A 432 -6.46 9.50 28.42
CA LEU A 432 -5.55 8.37 28.56
C LEU A 432 -4.83 8.39 29.90
N GLN A 433 -4.29 9.53 30.32
CA GLN A 433 -3.64 9.67 31.63
C GLN A 433 -4.57 9.26 32.77
N LYS A 434 -5.80 9.79 32.78
CA LYS A 434 -6.80 9.44 33.81
C LYS A 434 -7.11 7.94 33.80
N ALA A 435 -7.24 7.34 32.63
CA ALA A 435 -7.51 5.91 32.50
C ALA A 435 -6.33 5.07 33.01
N ILE A 436 -5.10 5.43 32.65
CA ILE A 436 -3.88 4.78 33.12
C ILE A 436 -3.78 4.85 34.65
N ASP A 437 -3.92 6.04 35.23
CA ASP A 437 -3.83 6.25 36.68
C ASP A 437 -4.92 5.46 37.43
N THR A 438 -6.13 5.39 36.86
CA THR A 438 -7.23 4.58 37.40
C THR A 438 -6.88 3.09 37.36
N LYS A 439 -6.35 2.61 36.23
CA LYS A 439 -5.97 1.20 36.05
C LYS A 439 -4.84 0.81 37.00
N LEU A 440 -3.83 1.65 37.16
CA LEU A 440 -2.72 1.44 38.10
C LEU A 440 -3.21 1.39 39.56
N LYS A 441 -4.12 2.30 39.96
CA LYS A 441 -4.72 2.28 41.31
C LYS A 441 -5.55 1.03 41.58
N GLN A 442 -6.33 0.57 40.60
CA GLN A 442 -7.21 -0.58 40.76
C GLN A 442 -6.47 -1.92 40.70
N PHE A 443 -5.51 -2.06 39.79
CA PHE A 443 -4.94 -3.35 39.42
C PHE A 443 -3.41 -3.42 39.51
N GLY A 444 -2.71 -2.35 39.89
CA GLY A 444 -1.24 -2.30 39.84
C GLY A 444 -0.55 -3.46 40.55
N ALA A 445 -1.06 -3.91 41.69
CA ALA A 445 -0.52 -5.05 42.44
C ALA A 445 -0.75 -6.43 41.75
N ALA A 446 -1.71 -6.53 40.83
CA ALA A 446 -2.06 -7.75 40.11
C ALA A 446 -1.46 -7.82 38.69
N LEU A 447 -0.81 -6.75 38.23
CA LEU A 447 -0.17 -6.67 36.92
C LEU A 447 1.31 -7.06 37.02
N ASP A 448 1.86 -7.54 35.90
CA ASP A 448 3.31 -7.79 35.82
C ASP A 448 4.10 -6.48 35.79
N ILE A 449 5.37 -6.55 36.21
CA ILE A 449 6.23 -5.37 36.35
C ILE A 449 6.45 -4.62 35.02
N TYR A 450 6.46 -5.31 33.87
CA TYR A 450 6.61 -4.63 32.58
C TYR A 450 5.36 -3.82 32.24
N THR A 451 4.18 -4.34 32.55
CA THR A 451 2.93 -3.61 32.36
C THR A 451 2.87 -2.41 33.29
N VAL A 452 3.17 -2.59 34.59
CA VAL A 452 3.18 -1.48 35.56
C VAL A 452 4.16 -0.38 35.13
N ALA A 453 5.42 -0.73 34.85
CA ALA A 453 6.45 0.24 34.46
C ALA A 453 6.10 0.97 33.15
N HIS A 454 5.52 0.28 32.17
CA HIS A 454 5.08 0.90 30.92
C HIS A 454 3.95 1.91 31.14
N LEU A 455 2.97 1.57 31.97
CA LEU A 455 1.85 2.44 32.28
C LEU A 455 2.29 3.65 33.11
N GLU A 456 3.09 3.44 34.17
CA GLU A 456 3.64 4.53 34.98
C GLU A 456 4.49 5.49 34.15
N PHE A 457 5.40 4.96 33.32
CA PHE A 457 6.23 5.77 32.44
C PHE A 457 5.41 6.52 31.39
N SER A 458 4.37 5.89 30.84
CA SER A 458 3.44 6.56 29.91
C SER A 458 2.71 7.72 30.60
N SER A 459 2.18 7.52 31.81
CA SER A 459 1.51 8.58 32.59
C SER A 459 2.47 9.74 32.94
N ASP A 460 3.71 9.45 33.31
CA ASP A 460 4.75 10.45 33.58
C ASP A 460 5.09 11.28 32.32
N ARG A 461 5.26 10.63 31.16
CA ARG A 461 5.49 11.34 29.89
C ARG A 461 4.34 12.26 29.53
N ILE A 462 3.10 11.80 29.69
CA ILE A 462 1.91 12.63 29.45
C ILE A 462 1.92 13.85 30.39
N THR A 463 2.16 13.64 31.68
CA THR A 463 2.25 14.72 32.68
C THR A 463 3.26 15.79 32.28
N LYS A 464 4.47 15.37 31.87
CA LYS A 464 5.54 16.28 31.48
C LYS A 464 5.18 17.10 30.24
N ALA A 465 4.59 16.46 29.22
CA ALA A 465 4.22 17.15 28.00
C ALA A 465 3.07 18.15 28.20
N LEU A 466 2.03 17.75 28.95
CA LEU A 466 0.93 18.65 29.31
C LEU A 466 1.42 19.85 30.13
N ASN A 467 2.42 19.66 31.01
CA ASN A 467 3.04 20.74 31.78
C ASN A 467 3.95 21.66 30.95
N ALA A 468 4.70 21.10 29.99
CA ALA A 468 5.61 21.87 29.14
C ALA A 468 4.87 22.93 28.29
N GLN A 469 3.67 22.60 27.81
CA GLN A 469 2.85 23.53 27.03
C GLN A 469 2.40 24.77 27.84
N PHE A 470 2.29 24.66 29.17
CA PHE A 470 1.98 25.81 30.02
C PHE A 470 3.16 26.79 30.18
N LEU A 471 4.39 26.36 29.88
CA LEU A 471 5.60 27.18 30.02
C LEU A 471 6.04 27.86 28.72
N SER A 472 5.54 27.42 27.56
CA SER A 472 5.92 27.94 26.24
C SER A 472 4.95 28.99 25.68
N ARG A 473 3.99 29.47 26.48
CA ARG A 473 3.03 30.53 26.12
C ARG A 473 3.36 31.86 26.79
#